data_AF-F8F4R0-F1
#
_entry.id   AF-F8F4R0-F1
#
_cell.length_a   1.000
_cell.length_b   1.000
_cell.length_c   1.000
_cell.angle_alpha   90.00
_cell.angle_beta   90.00
_cell.angle_gamma   90.00
#
_symmetry.space_group_name_H-M   'P 1'
#
loop_
_entity.id
_entity.type
_entity.pdbx_description
1 polymer ?
#
loop_
_entity_poly.entity_id
_entity_poly.type
_entity_poly.pdbx_seq_one_letter_code
_entity_poly.pdbx_strand_id
1 'polypeptide(L)' 'MSTDQVRVEKDFLGSREVPVDAYYGIQTLRAVENFPITGYRCSG' A
#
# COMPACT_ATOMS: atom_id res chain seq x y z
N MET A 1 -9.28 20.63 5.76
CA MET A 1 -9.68 19.61 4.78
C MET A 1 -8.41 18.87 4.40
N SER A 2 -8.20 17.66 4.91
CA SER A 2 -7.04 16.85 4.53
C SER A 2 -7.34 16.25 3.17
N THR A 3 -6.79 16.86 2.11
CA THR A 3 -6.75 16.22 0.80
C THR A 3 -5.73 15.11 0.88
N ASP A 4 -6.19 13.88 1.14
CA ASP A 4 -5.36 12.68 0.98
C ASP A 4 -4.89 12.61 -0.48
N GLN A 5 -3.71 13.17 -0.74
CA GLN A 5 -3.12 13.14 -2.06
C GLN A 5 -2.75 11.69 -2.37
N VAL A 6 -3.22 11.18 -3.49
CA VAL A 6 -2.86 9.84 -3.98
C VAL A 6 -1.96 10.01 -5.19
N ARG A 7 -0.92 9.18 -5.26
CA ARG A 7 -0.07 9.02 -6.44
C ARG A 7 -0.41 7.71 -7.13
N VAL A 8 -0.55 7.76 -8.45
CA VAL A 8 -0.79 6.57 -9.26
C VAL A 8 0.56 5.94 -9.62
N GLU A 9 0.81 4.74 -9.11
CA GLU A 9 1.95 3.93 -9.48
C GLU A 9 1.56 2.86 -10.48
N LYS A 10 2.50 2.46 -11.34
CA LYS A 10 2.32 1.36 -12.29
C LYS A 10 3.37 0.29 -12.07
N ASP A 11 2.93 -0.95 -11.96
CA ASP A 11 3.76 -2.15 -11.93
C ASP A 11 3.41 -3.12 -13.08
N PHE A 12 4.03 -4.30 -13.07
CA PHE A 12 3.80 -5.35 -14.07
C PHE A 12 2.36 -5.89 -14.07
N LEU A 13 1.62 -5.71 -12.97
CA LEU A 13 0.26 -6.20 -12.79
C LEU A 13 -0.79 -5.09 -13.03
N GLY A 14 -0.38 -3.86 -13.36
CA GLY A 14 -1.27 -2.74 -13.65
C GLY A 14 -0.93 -1.47 -12.87
N SER A 15 -1.86 -0.51 -12.87
CA SER A 15 -1.71 0.75 -12.12
C SER A 15 -2.57 0.74 -10.85
N ARG A 16 -2.08 1.31 -9.75
CA ARG A 16 -2.80 1.48 -8.49
C ARG A 16 -2.57 2.86 -7.89
N GLU A 17 -3.56 3.32 -7.14
CA GLU A 17 -3.49 4.52 -6.32
C GLU A 17 -2.85 4.19 -4.97
N VAL A 18 -1.79 4.90 -4.63
CA VAL A 18 -1.08 4.79 -3.36
C VAL A 18 -1.12 6.15 -2.68
N PRO A 19 -1.43 6.26 -1.38
CA PRO A 19 -1.37 7.53 -0.67
C PRO A 19 0.03 8.15 -0.79
N VAL A 20 0.11 9.47 -1.00
CA VAL A 20 1.41 10.18 -1.10
C VAL A 20 2.15 10.13 0.23
N ASP A 21 1.40 10.09 1.33
CA ASP A 21 1.92 10.03 2.70
C ASP A 21 2.33 8.61 3.12
N ALA A 22 2.03 7.59 2.31
CA ALA A 22 2.47 6.23 2.57
C ALA A 22 3.96 6.08 2.23
N TYR A 23 4.75 5.66 3.22
CA TYR A 23 6.17 5.31 3.02
C TYR A 23 6.39 4.04 2.20
N TYR A 24 5.31 3.32 1.87
CA TYR A 24 5.35 2.09 1.09
C TYR A 24 4.84 2.33 -0.34
N GLY A 25 5.31 1.50 -1.28
CA GLY A 25 4.89 1.56 -2.68
C GLY A 25 3.82 0.53 -3.05
N ILE A 26 3.48 0.50 -4.34
CA ILE A 26 2.51 -0.43 -4.92
C ILE A 26 2.85 -1.91 -4.66
N GLN A 27 4.13 -2.27 -4.65
CA GLN A 27 4.57 -3.66 -4.42
C GLN A 27 4.22 -4.15 -3.01
N THR A 28 4.46 -3.32 -1.99
CA THR A 28 4.09 -3.63 -0.59
C THR A 28 2.58 -3.67 -0.42
N LEU A 29 1.85 -2.74 -1.06
CA LEU A 29 0.39 -2.74 -1.05
C LEU A 29 -0.14 -4.09 -1.59
N ARG A 30 0.39 -4.55 -2.74
CA ARG A 30 0.03 -5.86 -3.29
C ARG A 30 0.44 -7.03 -2.41
N ALA A 31 1.57 -6.95 -1.71
CA ALA A 31 1.96 -7.98 -0.76
C ALA A 31 0.92 -8.11 0.36
N VAL A 32 0.38 -7.00 0.86
CA VAL A 32 -0.70 -6.97 1.86
C VAL A 32 -2.02 -7.50 1.27
N GLU A 33 -2.37 -7.12 0.04
CA GLU A 33 -3.59 -7.60 -0.63
C GLU A 33 -3.53 -9.10 -0.97
N ASN A 34 -2.38 -9.58 -1.48
CA ASN A 34 -2.20 -10.96 -1.91
C ASN A 34 -1.91 -11.91 -0.74
N PHE A 35 -1.21 -11.43 0.28
CA PHE A 35 -0.85 -12.19 1.47
C PHE A 35 -1.33 -11.41 2.70
N PRO A 36 -2.61 -11.48 3.03
CA PRO A 36 -3.12 -10.98 4.30
C PRO A 36 -2.60 -11.89 5.42
N ILE A 37 -1.33 -11.72 5.79
CA ILE A 37 -0.75 -12.35 6.97
C ILE A 37 -1.51 -11.74 8.13
N THR A 38 -2.31 -12.58 8.79
CA THR A 38 -3.16 -12.22 9.93
C THR A 38 -2.39 -11.28 10.85
N GLY A 39 -2.98 -10.12 11.18
CA GLY A 39 -2.33 -8.96 11.80
C GLY A 39 -1.76 -9.19 13.21
N TYR A 40 -0.85 -10.14 13.37
CA TYR A 40 0.02 -10.30 14.52
C TYR A 40 0.96 -9.09 14.55
N ARG A 41 0.48 -8.03 15.18
CA ARG A 41 1.38 -7.06 15.79
C ARG A 41 2.21 -7.85 16.80
N CYS A 42 3.51 -7.95 16.56
CA CYS A 42 4.46 -8.36 17.60
C CYS A 42 4.26 -7.40 18.77
N SER A 43 3.46 -7.82 19.74
CA SER A 43 3.44 -7.26 21.08
C SER A 43 4.57 -7.98 21.79
N GLY A 44 5.74 -7.35 21.75
CA GLY A 44 6.94 -7.73 22.47
C GLY A 44 7.51 -6.50 23.13
#